data_AF-A0A7I0JTE5-F1
#
_entry.id   AF-A0A7I0JTE5-F1
#
_cell.length_a   1.000
_cell.length_b   1.000
_cell.length_c   1.000
_cell.angle_alpha   90.00
_cell.angle_beta   90.00
_cell.angle_gamma   90.00
#
_symmetry.space_group_name_H-M   'P 1'
#
loop_
_entity.id
_entity.type
_entity.pdbx_description
1 polymer ?
#
loop_
_entity_poly.entity_id
_entity_poly.type
_entity_poly.pdbx_seq_one_letter_code
_entity_poly.pdbx_strand_id
1 'polypeptide(L)'
;PDPDYSAAYVILDTDVPSLKGHGLTFTIGRGNEICCAAIEALRHLVVGLDLDWVKQDPSRFWHHVTGDSQLRWIGPDKGAMHLAVGAVVNAVWDLWAKEAGKPVWRLVAEMSPEEIVRIVDFRYLTDAITPAEALEILKKAEAGKAGRIATLEREGYACYTTSAGWLGYPDDKL
;
A
#
# COMPACT_ATOMS: atom_id res chain seq x y z
N PRO A 1 -28.49 5.32 -8.61
CA PRO A 1 -27.86 6.05 -7.48
C PRO A 1 -26.36 6.14 -7.71
N ASP A 2 -25.85 7.36 -7.86
CA ASP A 2 -24.41 7.58 -8.00
C ASP A 2 -23.70 7.21 -6.70
N PRO A 3 -22.46 6.69 -6.76
CA PRO A 3 -21.68 6.38 -5.56
C PRO A 3 -21.23 7.67 -4.86
N ASP A 4 -21.33 7.69 -3.52
CA ASP A 4 -20.80 8.79 -2.70
C ASP A 4 -19.34 8.49 -2.36
N TYR A 5 -18.42 8.87 -3.25
CA TYR A 5 -16.99 8.59 -3.08
C TYR A 5 -16.48 9.04 -1.72
N SER A 6 -15.93 8.09 -0.97
CA SER A 6 -15.60 8.24 0.44
C SER A 6 -14.24 7.63 0.74
N ALA A 7 -13.60 8.12 1.79
CA ALA A 7 -12.32 7.63 2.26
C ALA A 7 -12.38 7.37 3.76
N ALA A 8 -11.96 6.19 4.19
CA ALA A 8 -11.57 5.94 5.55
C ALA A 8 -10.08 6.31 5.64
N TYR A 9 -9.83 7.53 6.12
CA TYR A 9 -8.52 8.17 6.10
C TYR A 9 -7.77 7.95 7.41
N VAL A 10 -6.48 7.68 7.33
CA VAL A 10 -5.60 7.50 8.48
C VAL A 10 -4.37 8.39 8.38
N ILE A 11 -3.98 8.94 9.52
CA ILE A 11 -2.72 9.68 9.69
C ILE A 11 -1.92 8.98 10.79
N LEU A 12 -0.69 8.62 10.49
CA LEU A 12 0.29 8.15 11.45
C LEU A 12 1.18 9.33 11.84
N ASP A 13 0.99 9.81 13.07
CA ASP A 13 1.86 10.80 13.68
C ASP A 13 3.15 10.15 14.19
N THR A 14 4.23 10.92 14.21
CA THR A 14 5.51 10.55 14.82
C THR A 14 5.89 11.55 15.90
N ASP A 15 6.99 11.30 16.61
CA ASP A 15 7.62 12.24 17.53
C ASP A 15 8.30 13.43 16.81
N VAL A 16 8.41 13.38 15.48
CA VAL A 16 8.82 14.50 14.62
C VAL A 16 7.57 15.16 14.03
N PRO A 17 7.13 16.34 14.50
CA PRO A 17 5.82 16.90 14.15
C PRO A 17 5.57 17.15 12.65
N SER A 18 6.65 17.36 11.88
CA SER A 18 6.59 17.58 10.43
C SER A 18 6.52 16.30 9.61
N LEU A 19 6.76 15.13 10.23
CA LEU A 19 6.83 13.85 9.56
C LEU A 19 5.58 13.01 9.91
N LYS A 20 4.70 12.84 8.93
CA LYS A 20 3.42 12.14 9.07
C LYS A 20 3.17 11.21 7.89
N GLY A 21 2.67 10.02 8.20
CA GLY A 21 2.24 9.02 7.21
C GLY A 21 0.75 9.14 6.93
N HIS A 22 0.36 9.22 5.67
CA HIS A 22 -1.03 9.38 5.25
C HIS A 22 -1.45 8.20 4.39
N GLY A 23 -2.59 7.62 4.73
CA GLY A 23 -3.15 6.49 4.00
C GLY A 23 -4.66 6.57 3.96
N LEU A 24 -5.25 5.82 3.02
CA LEU A 24 -6.70 5.67 2.93
C LEU A 24 -7.07 4.31 2.37
N THR A 25 -8.30 3.93 2.65
CA THR A 25 -9.01 2.94 1.83
C THR A 25 -10.29 3.56 1.28
N PHE A 26 -10.62 3.20 0.04
CA PHE A 26 -11.71 3.79 -0.72
C PHE A 26 -13.02 3.04 -0.48
N THR A 27 -14.09 3.79 -0.26
CA THR A 27 -15.46 3.27 -0.19
C THR A 27 -16.42 4.20 -0.94
N ILE A 28 -17.70 3.84 -1.04
CA ILE A 28 -18.71 4.57 -1.83
C ILE A 28 -19.91 5.05 -0.98
N GLY A 29 -19.64 5.44 0.29
CA GLY A 29 -20.64 6.06 1.18
C GLY A 29 -20.88 5.23 2.44
N ARG A 30 -22.09 4.68 2.59
CA ARG A 30 -22.48 3.86 3.76
C ARG A 30 -21.51 2.68 3.95
N GLY A 31 -21.09 2.42 5.19
CA GLY A 31 -20.10 1.41 5.53
C GLY A 31 -18.66 1.95 5.61
N ASN A 32 -18.42 3.21 5.23
CA ASN A 32 -17.11 3.86 5.44
C ASN A 32 -16.72 3.88 6.92
N GLU A 33 -17.70 4.07 7.81
CA GLU A 33 -17.52 4.04 9.27
C GLU A 33 -17.03 2.69 9.79
N ILE A 34 -17.37 1.59 9.10
CA ILE A 34 -16.88 0.24 9.45
C ILE A 34 -15.38 0.13 9.12
N CYS A 35 -14.95 0.69 8.00
CA CYS A 35 -13.53 0.76 7.65
C CYS A 35 -12.75 1.67 8.61
N CYS A 36 -13.32 2.82 9.01
CA CYS A 36 -12.71 3.68 10.04
C CYS A 36 -12.56 2.94 11.37
N ALA A 37 -13.59 2.22 11.83
CA ALA A 37 -13.53 1.44 13.07
C ALA A 37 -12.49 0.29 12.98
N ALA A 38 -12.36 -0.35 11.82
CA ALA A 38 -11.34 -1.37 11.59
C ALA A 38 -9.92 -0.78 11.58
N ILE A 39 -9.72 0.44 11.07
CA ILE A 39 -8.43 1.15 11.19
C ILE A 39 -8.09 1.41 12.66
N GLU A 40 -9.05 1.88 13.45
CA GLU A 40 -8.84 2.09 14.89
C GLU A 40 -8.53 0.79 15.65
N ALA A 41 -9.11 -0.34 15.24
CA ALA A 41 -8.80 -1.64 15.83
C ALA A 41 -7.31 -2.03 15.68
N LEU A 42 -6.63 -1.56 14.63
CA LEU A 42 -5.20 -1.81 14.38
C LEU A 42 -4.27 -0.94 15.25
N ARG A 43 -4.80 0.06 15.98
CA ARG A 43 -4.01 1.06 16.71
C ARG A 43 -2.96 0.43 17.64
N HIS A 44 -3.33 -0.62 18.37
CA HIS A 44 -2.46 -1.30 19.33
C HIS A 44 -1.32 -2.09 18.67
N LEU A 45 -1.39 -2.35 17.37
CA LEU A 45 -0.33 -3.00 16.60
C LEU A 45 0.65 -1.98 15.99
N VAL A 46 0.31 -0.69 15.97
CA VAL A 46 1.09 0.34 15.24
C VAL A 46 1.67 1.40 16.18
N VAL A 47 0.89 1.87 17.15
CA VAL A 47 1.34 2.92 18.07
C VAL A 47 2.49 2.41 18.94
N GLY A 48 3.61 3.14 18.91
CA GLY A 48 4.84 2.79 19.64
C GLY A 48 5.85 1.98 18.82
N LEU A 49 5.54 1.63 17.57
CA LEU A 49 6.54 1.07 16.65
C LEU A 49 7.56 2.13 16.22
N ASP A 50 8.80 1.69 16.10
CA ASP A 50 9.87 2.45 15.47
C ASP A 50 9.84 2.25 13.95
N LEU A 51 9.97 3.34 13.17
CA LEU A 51 9.96 3.25 11.72
C LEU A 51 11.17 2.45 11.18
N ASP A 52 12.34 2.54 11.80
CA ASP A 52 13.52 1.75 11.44
C ASP A 52 13.29 0.25 11.64
N TRP A 53 12.50 -0.14 12.66
CA TRP A 53 12.09 -1.53 12.83
C TRP A 53 11.24 -2.02 11.64
N VAL A 54 10.40 -1.16 11.08
CA VAL A 54 9.65 -1.48 9.86
C VAL A 54 10.57 -1.56 8.63
N LYS A 55 11.48 -0.59 8.45
CA LYS A 55 12.42 -0.55 7.30
C LYS A 55 13.35 -1.76 7.26
N GLN A 56 13.78 -2.24 8.42
CA GLN A 56 14.70 -3.37 8.54
C GLN A 56 14.09 -4.65 7.97
N ASP A 57 12.80 -4.88 8.17
CA ASP A 57 12.07 -6.04 7.68
C ASP A 57 10.59 -5.70 7.45
N PRO A 58 10.24 -5.18 6.25
CA PRO A 58 8.86 -4.79 5.97
C PRO A 58 7.91 -5.99 5.92
N SER A 59 8.40 -7.19 5.55
CA SER A 59 7.60 -8.43 5.61
C SER A 59 7.22 -8.82 7.04
N ARG A 60 8.12 -8.59 8.02
CA ARG A 60 7.81 -8.76 9.44
C ARG A 60 6.74 -7.80 9.90
N PHE A 61 6.80 -6.53 9.49
CA PHE A 61 5.74 -5.57 9.80
C PHE A 61 4.40 -6.00 9.18
N TRP A 62 4.40 -6.43 7.92
CA TRP A 62 3.20 -6.97 7.26
C TRP A 62 2.63 -8.17 8.04
N HIS A 63 3.49 -9.12 8.42
CA HIS A 63 3.10 -10.27 9.23
C HIS A 63 2.54 -9.85 10.59
N HIS A 64 3.13 -8.86 11.25
CA HIS A 64 2.65 -8.35 12.54
C HIS A 64 1.23 -7.79 12.45
N VAL A 65 0.96 -6.91 11.48
CA VAL A 65 -0.38 -6.28 11.34
C VAL A 65 -1.43 -7.20 10.72
N THR A 66 -1.01 -8.26 10.01
CA THR A 66 -1.91 -9.28 9.45
C THR A 66 -1.96 -10.58 10.26
N GLY A 67 -1.18 -10.67 11.34
CA GLY A 67 -0.94 -11.90 12.10
C GLY A 67 -1.78 -12.04 13.36
N ASP A 68 -2.41 -10.96 13.84
CA ASP A 68 -3.32 -11.01 14.98
C ASP A 68 -4.48 -11.98 14.66
N SER A 69 -4.53 -13.10 15.37
CA SER A 69 -5.47 -14.18 15.07
C SER A 69 -6.94 -13.78 15.26
N GLN A 70 -7.23 -12.86 16.18
CA GLN A 70 -8.59 -12.36 16.41
C GLN A 70 -8.99 -11.42 15.28
N LEU A 71 -8.09 -10.53 14.86
CA LEU A 71 -8.35 -9.65 13.71
C LEU A 71 -8.43 -10.42 12.39
N ARG A 72 -7.64 -11.48 12.23
CA ARG A 72 -7.75 -12.39 11.09
C ARG A 72 -9.10 -13.10 11.03
N TRP A 73 -9.76 -13.34 12.16
CA TRP A 73 -11.04 -14.05 12.21
C TRP A 73 -12.17 -13.30 11.48
N ILE A 74 -12.08 -11.98 11.35
CA ILE A 74 -13.02 -11.16 10.57
C ILE A 74 -12.58 -10.90 9.12
N GLY A 75 -11.58 -11.64 8.62
CA GLY A 75 -11.19 -11.69 7.21
C GLY A 75 -11.15 -13.16 6.74
N PRO A 76 -9.99 -13.84 6.85
CA PRO A 76 -8.64 -13.30 6.84
C PRO A 76 -8.31 -12.70 5.46
N ASP A 77 -7.47 -11.67 5.45
CA ASP A 77 -6.91 -11.06 4.24
C ASP A 77 -7.97 -10.65 3.19
N LYS A 78 -9.14 -10.23 3.66
CA LYS A 78 -10.28 -9.73 2.85
C LYS A 78 -11.18 -8.78 3.65
N GLY A 79 -12.09 -8.08 2.96
CA GLY A 79 -13.15 -7.28 3.56
C GLY A 79 -12.65 -6.05 4.33
N ALA A 80 -13.50 -5.50 5.21
CA ALA A 80 -13.24 -4.24 5.93
C ALA A 80 -11.93 -4.26 6.73
N MET A 81 -11.61 -5.39 7.39
CA MET A 81 -10.37 -5.51 8.16
C MET A 81 -9.14 -5.42 7.27
N HIS A 82 -9.13 -6.07 6.10
CA HIS A 82 -7.98 -6.00 5.21
C HIS A 82 -7.90 -4.69 4.40
N LEU A 83 -9.04 -4.04 4.14
CA LEU A 83 -9.07 -2.66 3.65
C LEU A 83 -8.42 -1.70 4.65
N ALA A 84 -8.68 -1.87 5.95
CA ALA A 84 -8.05 -1.10 7.01
C ALA A 84 -6.54 -1.35 7.12
N VAL A 85 -6.10 -2.62 7.04
CA VAL A 85 -4.67 -2.97 6.96
C VAL A 85 -4.01 -2.25 5.79
N GLY A 86 -4.63 -2.27 4.60
CA GLY A 86 -4.11 -1.57 3.43
C GLY A 86 -3.94 -0.07 3.66
N ALA A 87 -4.90 0.60 4.30
CA ALA A 87 -4.81 2.02 4.62
C ALA A 87 -3.61 2.32 5.55
N VAL A 88 -3.45 1.52 6.62
CA VAL A 88 -2.38 1.68 7.61
C VAL A 88 -1.01 1.39 7.00
N VAL A 89 -0.86 0.28 6.26
CA VAL A 89 0.42 -0.07 5.64
C VAL A 89 0.83 0.97 4.60
N ASN A 90 -0.12 1.47 3.80
CA ASN A 90 0.18 2.54 2.84
C ASN A 90 0.57 3.84 3.55
N ALA A 91 -0.01 4.15 4.71
CA ALA A 91 0.42 5.29 5.52
C ALA A 91 1.87 5.14 6.02
N VAL A 92 2.31 3.92 6.36
CA VAL A 92 3.71 3.64 6.70
C VAL A 92 4.64 3.82 5.50
N TRP A 93 4.22 3.39 4.31
CA TRP A 93 4.99 3.62 3.08
C TRP A 93 5.09 5.10 2.72
N ASP A 94 4.02 5.86 2.88
CA ASP A 94 4.04 7.33 2.71
C ASP A 94 4.99 7.99 3.73
N LEU A 95 4.94 7.57 4.99
CA LEU A 95 5.84 8.03 6.04
C LEU A 95 7.31 7.79 5.69
N TRP A 96 7.64 6.55 5.29
CA TRP A 96 8.99 6.18 4.88
C TRP A 96 9.45 6.96 3.64
N ALA A 97 8.60 7.11 2.63
CA ALA A 97 8.93 7.87 1.43
C ALA A 97 9.21 9.35 1.73
N LYS A 98 8.42 9.96 2.62
CA LYS A 98 8.63 11.34 3.08
C LYS A 98 9.94 11.50 3.86
N GLU A 99 10.23 10.58 4.77
CA GLU A 99 11.50 10.58 5.51
C GLU A 99 12.70 10.45 4.56
N ALA A 100 12.59 9.59 3.53
CA ALA A 100 13.61 9.41 2.51
C ALA A 100 13.68 10.57 1.49
N GLY A 101 12.74 11.53 1.53
CA GLY A 101 12.66 12.63 0.58
C GLY A 101 12.35 12.19 -0.86
N LYS A 102 11.62 11.08 -1.04
CA LYS A 102 11.34 10.47 -2.35
C LYS A 102 9.84 10.24 -2.56
N PRO A 103 9.34 10.29 -3.80
CA PRO A 103 8.04 9.68 -4.08
C PRO A 103 8.14 8.15 -3.93
N VAL A 104 7.07 7.49 -3.48
CA VAL A 104 7.05 6.04 -3.18
C VAL A 104 7.56 5.19 -4.36
N TRP A 105 7.16 5.51 -5.59
CA TRP A 105 7.61 4.77 -6.78
C TRP A 105 9.14 4.77 -6.92
N ARG A 106 9.79 5.89 -6.59
CA ARG A 106 11.24 6.05 -6.67
C ARG A 106 11.92 5.37 -5.50
N LEU A 107 11.35 5.49 -4.30
CA LEU A 107 11.81 4.76 -3.11
C LEU A 107 11.92 3.26 -3.40
N VAL A 108 10.84 2.65 -3.90
CA VAL A 108 10.81 1.20 -4.20
C VAL A 108 11.68 0.85 -5.41
N ALA A 109 11.66 1.66 -6.49
CA ALA A 109 12.45 1.37 -7.69
C ALA A 109 13.97 1.41 -7.43
N GLU A 110 14.44 2.22 -6.49
CA GLU A 110 15.86 2.33 -6.12
C GLU A 110 16.33 1.29 -5.13
N MET A 111 15.43 0.50 -4.54
CA MET A 111 15.81 -0.65 -3.73
C MET A 111 16.54 -1.71 -4.57
N SER A 112 17.42 -2.46 -3.92
CA SER A 112 18.02 -3.66 -4.50
C SER A 112 16.96 -4.75 -4.74
N PRO A 113 17.21 -5.71 -5.64
CA PRO A 113 16.34 -6.88 -5.79
C PRO A 113 16.06 -7.59 -4.47
N GLU A 114 17.08 -7.75 -3.62
CA GLU A 114 16.96 -8.38 -2.30
C GLU A 114 16.07 -7.55 -1.36
N GLU A 115 16.20 -6.22 -1.37
CA GLU A 115 15.33 -5.32 -0.61
C GLU A 115 13.87 -5.44 -1.03
N ILE A 116 13.59 -5.49 -2.34
CA ILE A 116 12.22 -5.64 -2.85
C ILE A 116 11.63 -6.99 -2.45
N VAL A 117 12.40 -8.08 -2.53
CA VAL A 117 11.94 -9.40 -2.07
C VAL A 117 11.58 -9.39 -0.58
N ARG A 118 12.35 -8.67 0.26
CA ARG A 118 12.05 -8.52 1.70
C ARG A 118 10.78 -7.74 2.02
N ILE A 119 10.17 -7.08 1.04
CA ILE A 119 8.86 -6.43 1.24
C ILE A 119 7.74 -7.47 1.33
N VAL A 120 7.86 -8.58 0.60
CA VAL A 120 6.77 -9.51 0.34
C VAL A 120 6.72 -10.61 1.41
N ASP A 121 5.53 -10.85 1.97
CA ASP A 121 5.23 -12.04 2.76
C ASP A 121 4.82 -13.19 1.82
N PHE A 122 5.70 -14.17 1.62
CA PHE A 122 5.50 -15.28 0.68
C PHE A 122 4.60 -16.41 1.21
N ARG A 123 3.98 -16.23 2.38
CA ARG A 123 3.04 -17.23 2.92
C ARG A 123 1.90 -17.45 1.91
N TYR A 124 1.66 -18.71 1.57
CA TYR A 124 0.64 -19.14 0.60
C TYR A 124 0.91 -18.75 -0.87
N LEU A 125 2.16 -18.39 -1.22
CA LEU A 125 2.54 -18.07 -2.61
C LEU A 125 3.51 -19.07 -3.23
N THR A 126 4.20 -19.88 -2.44
CA THR A 126 5.40 -20.63 -2.85
C THR A 126 5.16 -21.79 -3.81
N ASP A 127 3.91 -22.21 -3.99
CA ASP A 127 3.50 -23.14 -5.04
C ASP A 127 3.40 -22.48 -6.43
N ALA A 128 3.35 -21.14 -6.49
CA ALA A 128 3.31 -20.36 -7.72
C ALA A 128 4.57 -19.49 -7.94
N ILE A 129 5.11 -18.89 -6.88
CA ILE A 129 6.33 -18.08 -6.91
C ILE A 129 7.06 -18.15 -5.57
N THR A 130 8.30 -18.60 -5.63
CA THR A 130 9.21 -18.64 -4.48
C THR A 130 9.98 -17.31 -4.34
N PRO A 131 10.54 -17.00 -3.15
CA PRO A 131 11.42 -15.85 -2.99
C PRO A 131 12.61 -15.85 -3.94
N ALA A 132 13.17 -17.03 -4.26
CA ALA A 132 14.28 -17.16 -5.19
C ALA A 132 13.86 -16.82 -6.63
N GLU A 133 12.70 -17.30 -7.08
CA GLU A 133 12.18 -16.96 -8.41
C GLU A 133 11.84 -15.47 -8.54
N ALA A 134 11.24 -14.87 -7.50
CA ALA A 134 11.00 -13.44 -7.45
C ALA A 134 12.31 -12.64 -7.53
N LEU A 135 13.35 -13.07 -6.80
CA LEU A 135 14.66 -12.45 -6.84
C LEU A 135 15.28 -12.51 -8.25
N GLU A 136 15.18 -13.65 -8.93
CA GLU A 136 15.69 -13.80 -10.29
C GLU A 136 14.98 -12.90 -11.30
N ILE A 137 13.66 -12.70 -11.16
CA ILE A 137 12.90 -11.74 -11.99
C ILE A 137 13.45 -10.32 -11.78
N LEU A 138 13.65 -9.93 -10.52
CA LEU A 138 14.11 -8.58 -10.17
C LEU A 138 15.57 -8.34 -10.59
N LYS A 139 16.47 -9.31 -10.41
CA LYS A 139 17.86 -9.23 -10.87
C LYS A 139 17.97 -9.08 -12.38
N LYS A 140 17.16 -9.80 -13.15
CA LYS A 140 17.08 -9.63 -14.61
C LYS A 140 16.63 -8.23 -14.98
N ALA A 141 15.69 -7.66 -14.23
CA ALA A 141 15.22 -6.30 -14.44
C ALA A 141 16.23 -5.24 -13.99
N GLU A 142 17.20 -5.53 -13.12
CA GLU A 142 18.18 -4.53 -12.66
C GLU A 142 18.90 -3.85 -13.84
N ALA A 143 19.25 -4.65 -14.86
CA ALA A 143 19.73 -4.14 -16.13
C ALA A 143 18.69 -3.20 -16.78
N GLY A 144 19.09 -1.95 -17.02
CA GLY A 144 18.25 -0.93 -17.63
C GLY A 144 17.31 -0.19 -16.68
N LYS A 145 17.36 -0.45 -15.35
CA LYS A 145 16.58 0.29 -14.34
C LYS A 145 16.74 1.81 -14.50
N ALA A 146 17.97 2.30 -14.56
CA ALA A 146 18.26 3.73 -14.73
C ALA A 146 17.66 4.31 -16.03
N GLY A 147 17.71 3.55 -17.13
CA GLY A 147 17.12 3.95 -18.40
C GLY A 147 15.59 4.05 -18.33
N ARG A 148 14.93 3.07 -17.70
CA ARG A 148 13.46 3.07 -17.54
C ARG A 148 12.99 4.19 -16.61
N ILE A 149 13.74 4.47 -15.54
CA ILE A 149 13.50 5.61 -14.66
C ILE A 149 13.55 6.92 -15.47
N ALA A 150 14.61 7.15 -16.24
CA ALA A 150 14.76 8.37 -17.05
C ALA A 150 13.65 8.51 -18.11
N THR A 151 13.21 7.39 -18.70
CA THR A 151 12.06 7.37 -19.61
C THR A 151 10.76 7.74 -18.89
N LEU A 152 10.48 7.16 -17.71
CA LEU A 152 9.28 7.48 -16.94
C LEU A 152 9.23 8.97 -16.55
N GLU A 153 10.36 9.54 -16.15
CA GLU A 153 10.45 10.97 -15.81
C GLU A 153 10.25 11.89 -17.03
N ARG A 154 10.68 11.45 -18.21
CA ARG A 154 10.53 12.20 -19.47
C ARG A 154 9.13 12.09 -20.07
N GLU A 155 8.54 10.90 -20.04
CA GLU A 155 7.37 10.55 -20.86
C GLU A 155 6.10 10.30 -20.05
N GLY A 156 6.22 10.15 -18.73
CA GLY A 156 5.11 9.74 -17.87
C GLY A 156 4.71 8.28 -18.11
N TYR A 157 3.50 7.92 -17.68
CA TYR A 157 2.92 6.60 -17.88
C TYR A 157 1.59 6.74 -18.62
N ALA A 158 1.39 5.97 -19.68
CA ALA A 158 0.16 6.02 -20.47
C ALA A 158 -1.07 5.74 -19.60
N CYS A 159 -2.12 6.56 -19.72
CA CYS A 159 -3.36 6.42 -18.98
C CYS A 159 -4.57 6.28 -19.93
N TYR A 160 -5.67 5.75 -19.41
CA TYR A 160 -6.97 5.73 -20.06
C TYR A 160 -8.00 6.37 -19.13
N THR A 161 -9.14 6.79 -19.69
CA THR A 161 -10.22 7.42 -18.90
C THR A 161 -11.47 6.55 -18.89
N THR A 162 -12.08 6.42 -17.72
CA THR A 162 -13.42 5.85 -17.52
C THR A 162 -14.48 6.91 -17.30
N SER A 163 -14.10 8.20 -17.27
CA SER A 163 -15.00 9.29 -16.86
C SER A 163 -16.16 9.51 -17.82
N ALA A 164 -16.03 9.13 -19.09
CA ALA A 164 -17.10 9.24 -20.08
C ALA A 164 -18.08 8.06 -20.05
N GLY A 165 -17.78 6.97 -19.34
CA GLY A 165 -18.53 5.71 -19.45
C GLY A 165 -19.44 5.37 -18.28
N TRP A 166 -19.79 6.35 -17.43
CA TRP A 166 -20.64 6.07 -16.26
C TRP A 166 -22.08 5.75 -16.68
N LEU A 167 -22.60 4.60 -16.23
CA LEU A 167 -23.91 4.07 -16.62
C LEU A 167 -25.10 5.02 -16.36
N GLY A 168 -24.98 5.93 -15.40
CA GLY A 168 -26.03 6.90 -15.06
C GLY A 168 -26.10 8.12 -15.98
N TYR A 169 -25.19 8.23 -16.96
CA TYR A 169 -25.18 9.35 -17.88
C TYR A 169 -26.24 9.17 -18.99
N PRO A 170 -26.92 10.25 -19.39
CA PRO A 170 -27.76 10.21 -20.59
C PRO A 170 -26.89 10.05 -21.85
N ASP A 171 -27.47 9.48 -22.91
CA ASP A 171 -26.75 9.19 -24.16
C ASP A 171 -26.09 10.42 -24.79
N ASP A 172 -26.66 11.61 -24.62
CA ASP A 172 -26.12 12.88 -25.13
C ASP A 172 -24.88 13.39 -24.37
N LYS A 173 -24.56 12.76 -23.24
CA LYS A 173 -23.35 13.01 -22.44
C LYS A 173 -22.24 11.99 -22.71
N LEU A 174 -22.54 10.86 -23.36
CA LEU A 174 -21.59 9.79 -23.70
C LEU A 174 -20.80 10.12 -24.98
#